data_AF-A0A1G6PN20-F1
#
_entry.id   AF-A0A1G6PN20-F1
#
_cell.length_a   1.000
_cell.length_b   1.000
_cell.length_c   1.000
_cell.angle_alpha   90.00
_cell.angle_beta   90.00
_cell.angle_gamma   90.00
#
_symmetry.space_group_name_H-M   'P 1'
#
loop_
_entity.id
_entity.type
_entity.pdbx_description
1 polymer ?
#
loop_
_entity_poly.entity_id
_entity_poly.type
_entity_poly.pdbx_seq_one_letter_code
_entity_poly.pdbx_strand_id
1 'polypeptide(L)'
;MPVIFVFAIGVIIIASLNMAFQPVEETLNYYRTKLLQHRLERLGEAMINRYEENPASGFITPANLPTTAGYEYLRLDSPQDFQAQSAPTVSDSVWRFTRMAVWFESPYNAVGNAAYVSAAENTCGTGSFATATSWCGRSNSIWMKVETRESHSTILLGEKQRLVRTIAKFGRRYAKDQTFTPLAVGTARTMPQLVGYAGTAAACSGVYSYNDIPFTCDDLFNMWGIPISFNQVTANHIALVNRTQITNSSGALVRLAEEMKLE
;
A
#
# COMPACT_ATOMS: atom_id res chain seq x y z
N MET A 1 58.29 -34.71 29.46
CA MET A 1 58.25 -34.42 28.02
C MET A 1 56.98 -34.90 27.27
N PRO A 2 56.29 -36.02 27.58
CA PRO A 2 55.16 -36.48 26.76
C PRO A 2 53.88 -35.63 26.93
N VAL A 3 53.66 -35.01 28.10
CA VAL A 3 52.45 -34.22 28.41
C VAL A 3 52.37 -32.93 27.57
N ILE A 4 53.50 -32.28 27.31
CA ILE A 4 53.56 -31.02 26.52
C ILE A 4 53.25 -31.29 25.04
N PHE A 5 53.67 -32.45 24.53
CA PHE A 5 53.45 -32.84 23.13
C PHE A 5 51.97 -33.15 22.85
N VAL A 6 51.29 -33.82 23.78
CA VAL A 6 49.84 -34.10 23.70
C VAL A 6 49.03 -32.80 23.77
N PHE A 7 49.42 -31.87 24.64
CA PHE A 7 48.79 -30.54 24.71
C PHE A 7 48.97 -29.74 23.41
N ALA A 8 50.17 -29.74 22.84
CA ALA A 8 50.44 -29.04 21.59
C ALA A 8 49.63 -29.60 20.42
N ILE A 9 49.52 -30.92 20.30
CA ILE A 9 48.67 -31.58 19.29
C ILE A 9 47.20 -31.25 19.51
N GLY A 10 46.72 -31.27 20.76
CA GLY A 10 45.35 -30.90 21.09
C GLY A 10 45.00 -29.46 20.70
N VAL A 11 45.90 -28.50 20.95
CA VAL A 11 45.71 -27.10 20.56
C VAL A 11 45.72 -26.93 19.04
N ILE A 12 46.60 -27.64 18.33
CA ILE A 12 46.66 -27.60 16.85
C ILE A 12 45.38 -28.18 16.24
N ILE A 13 44.84 -29.28 16.78
CA ILE A 13 43.59 -29.88 16.31
C ILE A 13 42.41 -28.94 16.57
N ILE A 14 42.32 -28.32 17.75
CA ILE A 14 41.26 -27.35 18.06
C ILE A 14 41.37 -26.11 17.15
N ALA A 15 42.57 -25.60 16.92
CA ALA A 15 42.80 -24.45 16.04
C ALA A 15 42.43 -24.76 14.59
N SER A 16 42.83 -25.93 14.07
CA SER A 16 42.52 -26.35 12.69
C SER A 16 41.03 -26.66 12.49
N LEU A 17 40.34 -27.21 13.49
CA LEU A 17 38.88 -27.35 13.47
C LEU A 17 38.22 -25.97 13.46
N ASN A 18 38.60 -25.04 14.34
CA ASN A 18 38.04 -23.68 14.35
C ASN A 18 38.26 -22.94 13.02
N MET A 19 39.44 -23.07 12.40
CA MET A 19 39.74 -22.48 11.09
C MET A 19 38.93 -23.10 9.95
N ALA A 20 38.52 -24.38 10.07
CA ALA A 20 37.66 -25.05 9.10
C ALA A 20 36.17 -24.73 9.27
N PHE A 21 35.71 -24.51 10.51
CA PHE A 21 34.30 -24.23 10.81
C PHE A 21 33.90 -22.76 10.61
N GLN A 22 34.78 -21.81 10.91
CA GLN A 22 34.53 -20.38 10.69
C GLN A 22 34.02 -20.02 9.28
N PRO A 23 34.67 -20.44 8.18
CA PRO A 23 34.18 -20.09 6.84
C PRO A 23 32.82 -20.71 6.50
N VAL A 24 32.51 -21.88 7.07
CA VAL A 24 31.20 -22.54 6.90
C VAL A 24 30.11 -21.77 7.65
N GLU A 25 30.36 -21.36 8.89
CA GLU A 25 29.42 -20.58 9.68
C GLU A 25 29.15 -19.20 9.06
N GLU A 26 30.21 -18.52 8.60
CA GLU A 26 30.09 -17.24 7.89
C GLU A 26 29.25 -17.38 6.61
N THR A 27 29.50 -18.44 5.82
CA THR A 27 28.76 -18.72 4.60
C THR A 27 27.28 -19.03 4.90
N LEU A 28 27.00 -19.83 5.91
CA LEU A 28 25.62 -20.14 6.33
C LEU A 28 24.89 -18.89 6.83
N ASN A 29 25.55 -18.05 7.62
CA ASN A 29 24.98 -16.79 8.11
C ASN A 29 24.70 -15.81 6.96
N TYR A 30 25.59 -15.76 5.96
CA TYR A 30 25.38 -14.98 4.75
C TYR A 30 24.13 -15.43 3.97
N TYR A 31 24.00 -16.73 3.69
CA TYR A 31 22.83 -17.26 2.97
C TYR A 31 21.53 -17.12 3.76
N ARG A 32 21.56 -17.30 5.09
CA ARG A 32 20.40 -17.04 5.95
C ARG A 32 19.94 -15.58 5.87
N THR A 33 20.88 -14.65 5.94
CA THR A 33 20.61 -13.21 5.81
C THR A 33 20.00 -12.89 4.45
N LYS A 34 20.57 -13.43 3.37
CA LYS A 34 20.02 -13.27 2.02
C LYS A 34 18.62 -13.84 1.86
N LEU A 35 18.36 -15.01 2.43
CA LEU A 35 17.03 -15.62 2.41
C LEU A 35 16.00 -14.77 3.17
N LEU A 36 16.37 -14.25 4.35
CA LEU A 36 15.50 -13.36 5.12
C LEU A 36 15.21 -12.05 4.39
N GLN A 37 16.21 -11.43 3.76
CA GLN A 37 16.03 -10.25 2.91
C GLN A 37 15.05 -10.53 1.77
N HIS A 38 15.26 -11.63 1.04
CA HIS A 38 14.39 -11.99 -0.08
C HIS A 38 12.93 -12.26 0.35
N ARG A 39 12.74 -12.96 1.47
CA ARG A 39 11.39 -13.16 2.05
C ARG A 39 10.73 -11.84 2.40
N LEU A 40 11.50 -10.93 3.02
CA LEU A 40 11.00 -9.62 3.42
C LEU A 40 10.61 -8.77 2.20
N GLU A 41 11.43 -8.76 1.15
CA GLU A 41 11.12 -8.10 -0.12
C GLU A 41 9.80 -8.62 -0.72
N ARG A 42 9.62 -9.95 -0.81
CA ARG A 42 8.39 -10.56 -1.34
C ARG A 42 7.15 -10.23 -0.51
N LEU A 43 7.27 -10.25 0.81
CA LEU A 43 6.18 -9.81 1.71
C LEU A 43 5.87 -8.33 1.48
N GLY A 44 6.90 -7.50 1.32
CA GLY A 44 6.78 -6.08 1.03
C GLY A 44 6.06 -5.74 -0.25
N GLU A 45 6.48 -6.34 -1.35
CA GLU A 45 5.83 -6.21 -2.66
C GLU A 45 4.36 -6.62 -2.58
N ALA A 46 4.06 -7.72 -1.89
CA ALA A 46 2.69 -8.16 -1.69
C ALA A 46 1.85 -7.18 -0.87
N MET A 47 2.42 -6.52 0.14
CA MET A 47 1.74 -5.48 0.91
C MET A 47 1.41 -4.26 0.05
N ILE A 48 2.33 -3.85 -0.83
CA ILE A 48 2.12 -2.74 -1.78
C ILE A 48 1.04 -3.13 -2.78
N ASN A 49 1.18 -4.27 -3.45
CA ASN A 49 0.22 -4.75 -4.46
C ASN A 49 -1.18 -4.87 -3.86
N ARG A 50 -1.32 -5.45 -2.67
CA ARG A 50 -2.62 -5.57 -2.01
C ARG A 50 -3.21 -4.22 -1.64
N TYR A 51 -2.39 -3.26 -1.22
CA TYR A 51 -2.85 -1.90 -0.95
C TYR A 51 -3.31 -1.22 -2.25
N GLU A 52 -2.59 -1.38 -3.36
CA GLU A 52 -2.98 -0.82 -4.65
C GLU A 52 -4.22 -1.47 -5.24
N GLU A 53 -4.47 -2.76 -4.97
CA GLU A 53 -5.70 -3.46 -5.39
C GLU A 53 -6.94 -2.97 -4.62
N ASN A 54 -6.81 -2.79 -3.31
CA ASN A 54 -7.89 -2.31 -2.46
C ASN A 54 -7.36 -1.40 -1.34
N PRO A 55 -7.20 -0.09 -1.65
CA PRO A 55 -6.68 0.91 -0.73
C PRO A 55 -7.57 1.14 0.49
N ALA A 56 -8.86 0.80 0.42
CA ALA A 56 -9.81 0.97 1.52
C ALA A 56 -9.46 0.11 2.74
N SER A 57 -8.78 -1.02 2.52
CA SER A 57 -8.31 -1.89 3.61
C SER A 57 -7.03 -1.38 4.29
N GLY A 58 -6.35 -0.38 3.73
CA GLY A 58 -5.03 0.05 4.19
C GLY A 58 -3.95 -1.03 3.98
N PHE A 59 -2.79 -0.85 4.61
CA PHE A 59 -1.74 -1.88 4.59
C PHE A 59 -2.12 -3.06 5.48
N ILE A 60 -1.93 -4.26 4.94
CA ILE A 60 -2.06 -5.52 5.66
C ILE A 60 -0.73 -5.89 6.32
N THR A 61 -0.77 -6.40 7.54
CA THR A 61 0.42 -6.90 8.22
C THR A 61 0.92 -8.19 7.58
N PRO A 62 2.23 -8.49 7.60
CA PRO A 62 2.78 -9.72 7.04
C PRO A 62 2.07 -10.99 7.50
N ALA A 63 1.74 -11.10 8.79
CA ALA A 63 1.07 -12.27 9.36
C ALA A 63 -0.32 -12.55 8.75
N ASN A 64 -0.99 -11.54 8.20
CA ASN A 64 -2.34 -11.65 7.63
C ASN A 64 -2.32 -11.83 6.10
N LEU A 65 -1.16 -11.71 5.45
CA LEU A 65 -1.03 -11.94 4.01
C LEU A 65 -1.42 -13.38 3.59
N PRO A 66 -0.97 -14.45 4.27
CA PRO A 66 -1.27 -15.82 3.84
C PRO A 66 -2.74 -16.23 3.95
N THR A 67 -3.55 -15.45 4.65
CA THR A 67 -5.01 -15.64 4.77
C THR A 67 -5.80 -14.74 3.83
N THR A 68 -5.11 -13.91 3.05
CA THR A 68 -5.73 -13.04 2.04
C THR A 68 -5.79 -13.78 0.71
N ALA A 69 -6.96 -13.76 0.07
CA ALA A 69 -7.18 -14.41 -1.22
C ALA A 69 -6.14 -13.95 -2.26
N GLY A 70 -5.46 -14.90 -2.90
CA GLY A 70 -4.43 -14.64 -3.91
C GLY A 70 -3.00 -14.49 -3.35
N TYR A 71 -2.84 -14.46 -2.03
CA TYR A 71 -1.54 -14.29 -1.35
C TYR A 71 -1.16 -15.51 -0.48
N GLU A 72 -1.84 -16.64 -0.64
CA GLU A 72 -1.66 -17.85 0.18
C GLU A 72 -0.25 -18.44 0.05
N TYR A 73 0.41 -18.24 -1.10
CA TYR A 73 1.76 -18.72 -1.38
C TYR A 73 2.82 -18.12 -0.44
N LEU A 74 2.55 -16.96 0.16
CA LEU A 74 3.45 -16.28 1.09
C LEU A 74 3.57 -16.99 2.44
N ARG A 75 2.77 -18.03 2.68
CA ARG A 75 2.95 -18.91 3.84
C ARG A 75 4.36 -19.51 3.90
N LEU A 76 4.96 -19.78 2.73
CA LEU A 76 6.30 -20.33 2.61
C LEU A 76 7.40 -19.35 3.05
N ASP A 77 7.11 -18.05 3.05
CA ASP A 77 8.05 -17.00 3.45
C ASP A 77 8.08 -16.78 4.98
N SER A 78 7.31 -17.57 5.75
CA SER A 78 7.29 -17.56 7.22
C SER A 78 7.06 -16.16 7.82
N PRO A 79 5.94 -15.49 7.49
CA PRO A 79 5.67 -14.12 7.93
C PRO A 79 5.63 -13.95 9.44
N GLN A 80 5.40 -15.02 10.20
CA GLN A 80 5.44 -15.02 11.67
C GLN A 80 6.84 -14.74 12.26
N ASP A 81 7.90 -14.90 11.47
CA ASP A 81 9.27 -14.62 11.89
C ASP A 81 9.55 -13.10 11.90
N PHE A 82 8.66 -12.31 11.31
CA PHE A 82 8.81 -10.87 11.18
C PHE A 82 7.86 -10.13 12.12
N GLN A 83 8.38 -9.07 12.72
CA GLN A 83 7.59 -8.10 13.44
C GLN A 83 7.14 -6.99 12.50
N ALA A 84 6.03 -6.34 12.85
CA ALA A 84 5.52 -5.21 12.08
C ALA A 84 4.96 -4.12 12.99
N GLN A 85 5.05 -2.87 12.53
CA GLN A 85 4.43 -1.71 13.15
C GLN A 85 3.80 -0.83 12.08
N SER A 86 2.60 -0.31 12.38
CA SER A 86 1.91 0.67 11.54
C SER A 86 1.83 2.03 12.24
N ALA A 87 1.99 3.10 11.46
CA ALA A 87 1.78 4.49 11.85
C ALA A 87 0.87 5.16 10.80
N PRO A 88 -0.43 5.35 11.09
CA PRO A 88 -1.41 5.73 10.07
C PRO A 88 -1.42 7.21 9.70
N THR A 89 -0.73 8.06 10.45
CA THR A 89 -0.89 9.52 10.37
C THR A 89 0.44 10.27 10.29
N VAL A 90 1.42 9.70 9.58
CA VAL A 90 2.70 10.38 9.30
C VAL A 90 2.49 11.48 8.27
N SER A 91 3.28 12.56 8.32
CA SER A 91 3.25 13.62 7.30
C SER A 91 4.65 14.05 6.85
N ASP A 92 4.76 14.43 5.57
CA ASP A 92 5.99 14.91 4.94
C ASP A 92 5.86 16.33 4.39
N SER A 93 5.05 17.18 5.04
CA SER A 93 4.69 18.55 4.62
C SER A 93 3.83 18.66 3.36
N VAL A 94 3.73 17.60 2.54
CA VAL A 94 2.87 17.56 1.35
C VAL A 94 1.68 16.62 1.57
N TRP A 95 1.96 15.40 2.00
CA TRP A 95 0.99 14.33 2.18
C TRP A 95 0.85 13.94 3.66
N ARG A 96 -0.31 13.40 4.01
CA ARG A 96 -0.44 12.50 5.16
C ARG A 96 -0.55 11.07 4.64
N PHE A 97 0.18 10.17 5.25
CA PHE A 97 0.32 8.80 4.78
C PHE A 97 0.42 7.80 5.93
N THR A 98 0.09 6.56 5.62
CA THR A 98 0.38 5.44 6.51
C THR A 98 1.76 4.91 6.19
N ARG A 99 2.55 4.68 7.24
CA ARG A 99 3.83 3.98 7.18
C ARG A 99 3.67 2.62 7.85
N MET A 100 4.15 1.56 7.22
CA MET A 100 4.33 0.27 7.86
C MET A 100 5.80 -0.13 7.77
N ALA A 101 6.39 -0.53 8.89
CA ALA A 101 7.70 -1.17 8.92
C ALA A 101 7.54 -2.64 9.26
N VAL A 102 8.38 -3.45 8.65
CA VAL A 102 8.48 -4.89 8.92
C VAL A 102 9.96 -5.21 9.12
N TRP A 103 10.28 -5.94 10.17
CA TRP A 103 11.67 -6.28 10.46
C TRP A 103 11.81 -7.68 11.05
N PHE A 104 12.98 -8.25 10.85
CA PHE A 104 13.42 -9.44 11.55
C PHE A 104 14.21 -9.01 12.79
N GLU A 105 13.82 -9.56 13.93
CA GLU A 105 14.53 -9.35 15.19
C GLU A 105 15.36 -10.60 15.52
N SER A 106 16.69 -10.47 15.43
CA SER A 106 17.59 -11.55 15.82
C SER A 106 17.47 -11.80 17.32
N PRO A 107 17.29 -13.06 17.77
CA PRO A 107 17.23 -13.40 19.19
C PRO A 107 18.45 -12.93 20.00
N TYR A 108 19.60 -12.78 19.34
CA TYR A 108 20.86 -12.37 19.98
C TYR A 108 20.97 -10.86 20.21
N ASN A 109 20.10 -10.06 19.61
CA ASN A 109 20.13 -8.60 19.69
C ASN A 109 18.72 -8.00 19.69
N ALA A 110 17.79 -8.69 20.34
CA ALA A 110 16.42 -8.23 20.48
C ALA A 110 16.35 -7.03 21.42
N VAL A 111 15.67 -5.98 20.98
CA VAL A 111 15.39 -4.75 21.74
C VAL A 111 13.89 -4.59 22.02
N GLY A 112 13.04 -5.36 21.32
CA GLY A 112 11.59 -5.28 21.40
C GLY A 112 11.01 -4.12 20.60
N ASN A 113 9.73 -4.25 20.24
CA ASN A 113 9.03 -3.32 19.34
C ASN A 113 9.14 -1.85 19.77
N ALA A 114 8.86 -1.54 21.05
CA ALA A 114 8.84 -0.16 21.54
C ALA A 114 10.21 0.54 21.42
N ALA A 115 11.31 -0.17 21.68
CA ALA A 115 12.66 0.37 21.52
C ALA A 115 13.04 0.47 20.04
N TYR A 116 12.69 -0.56 19.25
CA TYR A 116 12.98 -0.62 17.81
C TYR A 116 12.40 0.57 17.02
N VAL A 117 11.19 1.00 17.37
CA VAL A 117 10.48 2.09 16.67
C VAL A 117 10.75 3.47 17.30
N SER A 118 11.64 3.53 18.28
CA SER A 118 12.01 4.76 18.97
C SER A 118 12.87 5.69 18.10
N ALA A 119 13.07 6.91 18.58
CA ALA A 119 13.95 7.86 17.90
C ALA A 119 15.44 7.45 17.92
N ALA A 120 15.85 6.63 18.90
CA ALA A 120 17.24 6.20 19.05
C ALA A 120 17.67 5.19 17.97
N GLU A 121 16.71 4.41 17.46
CA GLU A 121 16.96 3.36 16.47
C GLU A 121 16.66 3.83 15.03
N ASN A 122 16.28 5.10 14.85
CA ASN A 122 16.10 5.70 13.53
C ASN A 122 17.46 6.08 12.91
N THR A 123 17.92 5.29 11.95
CA THR A 123 19.27 5.46 11.38
C THR A 123 19.40 6.56 10.34
N CYS A 124 18.30 7.15 9.86
CA CYS A 124 18.35 8.19 8.83
C CYS A 124 17.77 9.55 9.25
N GLY A 125 17.52 9.75 10.55
CA GLY A 125 17.09 11.06 11.04
C GLY A 125 16.66 11.07 12.49
N THR A 126 16.12 12.20 12.91
CA THR A 126 15.59 12.40 14.26
C THR A 126 14.11 12.06 14.33
N GLY A 127 13.66 11.58 15.50
CA GLY A 127 12.24 11.29 15.77
C GLY A 127 11.89 9.81 15.61
N SER A 128 10.77 9.42 16.21
CA SER A 128 10.31 8.04 16.23
C SER A 128 9.65 7.63 14.91
N PHE A 129 9.39 6.33 14.76
CA PHE A 129 8.69 5.76 13.61
C PHE A 129 7.37 6.47 13.27
N ALA A 130 6.62 6.93 14.27
CA ALA A 130 5.31 7.56 14.06
C ALA A 130 5.37 9.06 13.74
N THR A 131 6.47 9.74 14.08
CA THR A 131 6.56 11.21 13.97
C THR A 131 7.61 11.69 12.96
N ALA A 132 8.62 10.88 12.67
CA ALA A 132 9.71 11.28 11.78
C ALA A 132 9.24 11.31 10.31
N THR A 133 9.58 12.36 9.58
CA THR A 133 9.32 12.45 8.13
C THR A 133 10.11 11.40 7.36
N SER A 134 11.35 11.14 7.76
CA SER A 134 12.16 10.01 7.29
C SER A 134 12.46 9.08 8.46
N TRP A 135 12.23 7.79 8.25
CA TRP A 135 12.57 6.75 9.21
C TRP A 135 13.21 5.58 8.49
N CYS A 136 14.28 5.08 9.09
CA CYS A 136 15.02 3.91 8.66
C CYS A 136 15.21 3.03 9.89
N GLY A 137 15.02 1.73 9.73
CA GLY A 137 15.19 0.78 10.82
C GLY A 137 16.63 0.73 11.33
N ARG A 138 16.81 -0.04 12.39
CA ARG A 138 18.09 -0.24 13.06
C ARG A 138 19.15 -0.79 12.09
N SER A 139 20.38 -0.29 12.19
CA SER A 139 21.50 -0.64 11.29
C SER A 139 21.85 -2.14 11.30
N ASN A 140 21.63 -2.79 12.44
CA ASN A 140 22.00 -4.19 12.67
C ASN A 140 20.80 -5.13 12.52
N SER A 141 19.77 -4.72 11.79
CA SER A 141 18.53 -5.47 11.58
C SER A 141 18.19 -5.53 10.09
N ILE A 142 17.55 -6.61 9.67
CA ILE A 142 16.95 -6.72 8.34
C ILE A 142 15.55 -6.14 8.46
N TRP A 143 15.29 -5.06 7.74
CA TRP A 143 14.01 -4.36 7.80
C TRP A 143 13.62 -3.84 6.43
N MET A 144 12.34 -3.55 6.32
CA MET A 144 11.78 -2.83 5.20
C MET A 144 10.73 -1.85 5.72
N LYS A 145 10.39 -0.90 4.86
CA LYS A 145 9.33 0.06 5.11
C LYS A 145 8.51 0.21 3.84
N VAL A 146 7.21 0.30 4.00
CA VAL A 146 6.28 0.69 2.93
C VAL A 146 5.48 1.91 3.40
N GLU A 147 5.23 2.84 2.49
CA GLU A 147 4.51 4.08 2.79
C GLU A 147 3.45 4.34 1.72
N THR A 148 2.22 4.68 2.11
CA THR A 148 1.13 4.85 1.13
C THR A 148 1.40 6.00 0.16
N ARG A 149 2.23 6.98 0.56
CA ARG A 149 2.62 8.11 -0.29
C ARG A 149 3.29 7.69 -1.59
N GLU A 150 3.98 6.55 -1.60
CA GLU A 150 4.64 6.01 -2.79
C GLU A 150 3.62 5.63 -3.86
N SER A 151 2.45 5.11 -3.44
CA SER A 151 1.35 4.73 -4.34
C SER A 151 0.33 5.86 -4.60
N HIS A 152 0.39 6.99 -3.89
CA HIS A 152 -0.62 8.06 -4.04
C HIS A 152 -0.74 8.56 -5.48
N SER A 153 0.39 8.81 -6.16
CA SER A 153 0.38 9.31 -7.54
C SER A 153 -0.25 8.31 -8.51
N THR A 154 0.11 7.03 -8.40
CA THR A 154 -0.45 5.94 -9.22
C THR A 154 -1.95 5.81 -9.02
N ILE A 155 -2.42 5.80 -7.77
CA ILE A 155 -3.84 5.71 -7.44
C ILE A 155 -4.60 6.93 -7.95
N LEU A 156 -4.10 8.15 -7.72
CA LEU A 156 -4.74 9.38 -8.18
C LEU A 156 -4.84 9.44 -9.71
N LEU A 157 -3.79 9.01 -10.42
CA LEU A 157 -3.80 8.93 -11.87
C LEU A 157 -4.82 7.90 -12.38
N GLY A 158 -4.87 6.71 -11.77
CA GLY A 158 -5.85 5.69 -12.09
C GLY A 158 -7.29 6.20 -11.91
N GLU A 159 -7.56 6.87 -10.78
CA GLU A 159 -8.87 7.46 -10.50
C GLU A 159 -9.23 8.61 -11.45
N LYS A 160 -8.25 9.42 -11.87
CA LYS A 160 -8.46 10.46 -12.88
C LYS A 160 -8.81 9.84 -14.24
N GLN A 161 -8.09 8.79 -14.66
CA GLN A 161 -8.40 8.10 -15.92
C GLN A 161 -9.78 7.45 -15.90
N ARG A 162 -10.20 6.88 -14.76
CA ARG A 162 -11.57 6.38 -14.58
C ARG A 162 -12.59 7.50 -14.82
N LEU A 163 -12.44 8.66 -14.20
CA LEU A 163 -13.33 9.81 -14.41
C LEU A 163 -13.38 10.25 -15.88
N VAL A 164 -12.23 10.35 -16.55
CA VAL A 164 -12.16 10.71 -17.98
C VAL A 164 -12.92 9.70 -18.84
N ARG A 165 -12.74 8.41 -18.58
CA ARG A 165 -13.47 7.35 -19.30
C ARG A 165 -14.97 7.44 -19.04
N THR A 166 -15.39 7.67 -17.79
CA THR A 166 -16.80 7.77 -17.40
C THR A 166 -17.46 8.99 -18.04
N ILE A 167 -16.82 10.18 -17.99
CA ILE A 167 -17.41 11.39 -18.56
C ILE A 167 -17.51 11.31 -20.09
N ALA A 168 -16.54 10.68 -20.74
CA ALA A 168 -16.55 10.47 -22.19
C ALA A 168 -17.77 9.65 -22.66
N LYS A 169 -18.37 8.83 -21.79
CA LYS A 169 -19.61 8.12 -22.13
C LYS A 169 -20.79 9.07 -22.34
N PHE A 170 -20.87 10.15 -21.55
CA PHE A 170 -21.87 11.20 -21.73
C PHE A 170 -21.68 11.94 -23.06
N GLY A 171 -20.44 12.34 -23.36
CA GLY A 171 -20.11 12.99 -24.63
C GLY A 171 -20.46 12.13 -25.85
N ARG A 172 -20.14 10.83 -25.81
CA ARG A 172 -20.52 9.89 -26.88
C ARG A 172 -22.03 9.75 -27.05
N ARG A 173 -22.79 9.75 -25.96
CA ARG A 173 -24.26 9.69 -26.00
C ARG A 173 -24.85 10.95 -26.63
N TYR A 174 -24.36 12.11 -26.22
CA TYR A 174 -24.80 13.39 -26.74
C TYR A 174 -24.44 13.54 -28.22
N ALA A 175 -23.23 13.18 -28.62
CA ALA A 175 -22.81 13.25 -30.03
C ALA A 175 -23.64 12.33 -30.96
N LYS A 176 -24.23 11.26 -30.43
CA LYS A 176 -25.03 10.30 -31.21
C LYS A 176 -26.40 10.87 -31.58
N ASP A 177 -27.16 11.33 -30.59
CA ASP A 177 -28.59 11.67 -30.78
C ASP A 177 -28.92 13.10 -30.35
N GLN A 178 -27.94 13.91 -29.94
CA GLN A 178 -28.07 15.28 -29.39
C GLN A 178 -29.10 15.41 -28.27
N THR A 179 -29.46 14.28 -27.67
CA THR A 179 -30.48 14.15 -26.65
C THR A 179 -29.82 13.65 -25.39
N PHE A 180 -29.94 14.48 -24.37
CA PHE A 180 -29.56 14.17 -23.01
C PHE A 180 -30.71 14.66 -22.14
N THR A 181 -31.19 13.85 -21.20
CA THR A 181 -32.18 14.30 -20.22
C THR A 181 -31.40 14.89 -19.05
N PRO A 182 -31.13 16.21 -19.01
CA PRO A 182 -30.32 16.78 -17.94
C PRO A 182 -31.07 16.69 -16.61
N LEU A 183 -30.31 16.66 -15.52
CA LEU A 183 -30.88 17.01 -14.22
C LEU A 183 -31.21 18.51 -14.21
N ALA A 184 -31.96 18.96 -13.20
CA ALA A 184 -32.10 20.40 -12.99
C ALA A 184 -30.72 21.06 -12.80
N VAL A 185 -30.50 22.20 -13.44
CA VAL A 185 -29.24 22.96 -13.34
C VAL A 185 -28.91 23.24 -11.88
N GLY A 186 -27.64 23.07 -11.50
CA GLY A 186 -27.16 23.19 -10.13
C GLY A 186 -27.41 21.96 -9.25
N THR A 187 -28.01 20.89 -9.78
CA THR A 187 -28.27 19.67 -9.01
C THR A 187 -27.08 18.73 -9.04
N ALA A 188 -26.81 18.13 -7.89
CA ALA A 188 -25.85 17.03 -7.73
C ALA A 188 -26.58 15.73 -7.37
N ARG A 189 -26.15 14.62 -7.96
CA ARG A 189 -26.54 13.26 -7.56
C ARG A 189 -25.32 12.36 -7.58
N THR A 190 -25.32 11.27 -6.82
CA THR A 190 -24.26 10.28 -7.00
C THR A 190 -24.53 9.42 -8.23
N MET A 191 -23.49 8.91 -8.87
CA MET A 191 -23.62 8.01 -10.02
C MET A 191 -24.49 6.77 -9.70
N PRO A 192 -24.37 6.10 -8.53
CA PRO A 192 -25.32 5.07 -8.11
C PRO A 192 -26.78 5.54 -8.10
N GLN A 193 -27.05 6.71 -7.51
CA GLN A 193 -28.41 7.28 -7.46
C GLN A 193 -28.93 7.64 -8.86
N LEU A 194 -28.04 8.07 -9.76
CA LEU A 194 -28.38 8.43 -11.13
C LEU A 194 -28.88 7.22 -11.93
N VAL A 195 -28.26 6.06 -11.73
CA VAL A 195 -28.63 4.79 -12.39
C VAL A 195 -29.64 3.95 -11.59
N GLY A 196 -30.12 4.46 -10.45
CA GLY A 196 -31.08 3.77 -9.59
C GLY A 196 -30.49 2.61 -8.76
N TYR A 197 -29.17 2.53 -8.59
CA TYR A 197 -28.51 1.52 -7.76
C TYR A 197 -28.50 1.94 -6.28
N ALA A 198 -29.07 1.11 -5.41
CA ALA A 198 -29.20 1.36 -3.97
C ALA A 198 -28.19 0.59 -3.09
N GLY A 199 -27.37 -0.28 -3.69
CA GLY A 199 -26.39 -1.09 -2.96
C GLY A 199 -25.07 -0.37 -2.67
N THR A 200 -24.09 -1.12 -2.18
CA THR A 200 -22.74 -0.63 -1.87
C THR A 200 -21.75 -1.06 -2.96
N ALA A 201 -20.56 -0.43 -3.00
CA ALA A 201 -19.52 -0.82 -3.94
C ALA A 201 -19.14 -2.32 -3.84
N ALA A 202 -19.11 -2.87 -2.63
CA ALA A 202 -18.77 -4.27 -2.38
C ALA A 202 -19.78 -5.27 -2.95
N ALA A 203 -21.05 -4.86 -3.07
CA ALA A 203 -22.14 -5.69 -3.62
C ALA A 203 -22.50 -5.28 -5.07
N CYS A 204 -21.74 -4.38 -5.68
CA CYS A 204 -22.02 -3.91 -7.02
C CYS A 204 -21.55 -4.95 -8.05
N SER A 205 -22.44 -5.35 -8.94
CA SER A 205 -22.11 -6.24 -10.05
C SER A 205 -23.00 -5.95 -11.26
N GLY A 206 -22.47 -6.22 -12.45
CA GLY A 206 -23.18 -6.02 -13.71
C GLY A 206 -23.02 -4.62 -14.31
N VAL A 207 -23.97 -4.28 -15.19
CA VAL A 207 -24.01 -3.02 -15.95
C VAL A 207 -25.32 -2.31 -15.64
N TYR A 208 -25.22 -1.01 -15.32
CA TYR A 208 -26.35 -0.14 -15.07
C TYR A 208 -26.48 0.87 -16.19
N SER A 209 -27.69 1.37 -16.46
CA SER A 209 -27.93 2.30 -17.55
C SER A 209 -28.59 3.58 -17.07
N TYR A 210 -28.17 4.71 -17.62
CA TYR A 210 -28.86 5.99 -17.49
C TYR A 210 -28.86 6.68 -18.86
N ASN A 211 -30.05 7.02 -19.38
CA ASN A 211 -30.21 7.55 -20.75
C ASN A 211 -29.47 6.71 -21.80
N ASP A 212 -29.59 5.38 -21.76
CA ASP A 212 -28.88 4.42 -22.63
C ASP A 212 -27.35 4.42 -22.52
N ILE A 213 -26.78 5.06 -21.49
CA ILE A 213 -25.35 5.04 -21.22
C ILE A 213 -25.03 3.89 -20.28
N PRO A 214 -24.23 2.89 -20.70
CA PRO A 214 -23.85 1.78 -19.83
C PRO A 214 -22.72 2.18 -18.87
N PHE A 215 -22.93 1.93 -17.58
CA PHE A 215 -21.99 2.16 -16.49
C PHE A 215 -21.68 0.85 -15.76
N THR A 216 -20.41 0.61 -15.48
CA THR A 216 -19.96 -0.47 -14.61
C THR A 216 -19.75 0.05 -13.20
N CYS A 217 -19.53 -0.84 -12.23
CA CYS A 217 -19.30 -0.45 -10.84
C CYS A 217 -18.13 0.54 -10.65
N ASP A 218 -17.09 0.44 -11.48
CA ASP A 218 -15.95 1.37 -11.48
C ASP A 218 -16.30 2.79 -11.97
N ASP A 219 -17.43 2.96 -12.65
CA ASP A 219 -17.95 4.29 -13.01
C ASP A 219 -18.86 4.87 -11.91
N LEU A 220 -19.38 4.00 -11.03
CA LEU A 220 -20.31 4.40 -9.97
C LEU A 220 -19.58 4.74 -8.66
N PHE A 221 -18.53 3.99 -8.35
CA PHE A 221 -17.77 4.10 -7.11
C PHE A 221 -16.28 4.24 -7.41
N ASN A 222 -15.57 4.97 -6.55
CA ASN A 222 -14.11 5.01 -6.58
C ASN A 222 -13.49 3.77 -5.91
N MET A 223 -12.16 3.66 -5.94
CA MET A 223 -11.43 2.55 -5.30
C MET A 223 -11.67 2.39 -3.79
N TRP A 224 -12.15 3.43 -3.11
CA TRP A 224 -12.53 3.36 -1.69
C TRP A 224 -14.00 2.99 -1.48
N GLY A 225 -14.73 2.66 -2.54
CA GLY A 225 -16.15 2.37 -2.51
C GLY A 225 -17.04 3.60 -2.29
N ILE A 226 -16.49 4.80 -2.45
CA ILE A 226 -17.22 6.06 -2.28
C ILE A 226 -17.93 6.39 -3.60
N PRO A 227 -19.23 6.71 -3.58
CA PRO A 227 -19.96 7.10 -4.78
C PRO A 227 -19.34 8.32 -5.48
N ILE A 228 -19.14 8.21 -6.79
CA ILE A 228 -18.74 9.34 -7.64
C ILE A 228 -19.92 10.30 -7.76
N SER A 229 -19.70 11.60 -7.63
CA SER A 229 -20.75 12.61 -7.74
C SER A 229 -20.87 13.12 -9.18
N PHE A 230 -22.08 13.12 -9.73
CA PHE A 230 -22.45 13.77 -10.98
C PHE A 230 -23.13 15.11 -10.68
N ASN A 231 -22.65 16.18 -11.30
CA ASN A 231 -23.20 17.52 -11.15
C ASN A 231 -23.64 18.05 -12.52
N GLN A 232 -24.88 18.53 -12.60
CA GLN A 232 -25.34 19.31 -13.75
C GLN A 232 -25.02 20.79 -13.49
N VAL A 233 -23.92 21.28 -14.06
CA VAL A 233 -23.44 22.65 -13.82
C VAL A 233 -24.26 23.66 -14.62
N THR A 234 -24.50 23.38 -15.90
CA THR A 234 -25.44 24.11 -16.77
C THR A 234 -26.22 23.09 -17.59
N ALA A 235 -27.16 23.49 -18.45
CA ALA A 235 -27.88 22.56 -19.32
C ALA A 235 -26.94 21.68 -20.18
N ASN A 236 -25.80 22.26 -20.58
CA ASN A 236 -24.82 21.64 -21.48
C ASN A 236 -23.45 21.46 -20.81
N HIS A 237 -23.36 21.50 -19.49
CA HIS A 237 -22.08 21.32 -18.77
C HIS A 237 -22.29 20.40 -17.59
N ILE A 238 -21.53 19.31 -17.58
CA ILE A 238 -21.56 18.30 -16.53
C ILE A 238 -20.18 18.18 -15.90
N ALA A 239 -20.16 17.81 -14.62
CA ALA A 239 -18.93 17.56 -13.87
C ALA A 239 -19.05 16.27 -13.05
N LEU A 240 -18.05 15.40 -13.16
CA LEU A 240 -17.87 14.26 -12.29
C LEU A 240 -16.84 14.61 -11.21
N VAL A 241 -17.18 14.35 -9.95
CA VAL A 241 -16.30 14.63 -8.81
C VAL A 241 -16.08 13.36 -8.00
N ASN A 242 -14.81 13.01 -7.85
CA ASN A 242 -14.34 11.88 -7.04
C ASN A 242 -13.73 12.40 -5.74
N ARG A 243 -14.25 11.89 -4.62
CA ARG A 243 -13.77 12.20 -3.27
C ARG A 243 -12.85 11.06 -2.80
N THR A 244 -11.55 11.27 -2.92
CA THR A 244 -10.55 10.26 -2.53
C THR A 244 -10.41 10.21 -1.00
N GLN A 245 -9.79 9.15 -0.48
CA GLN A 245 -9.37 9.08 0.94
C GLN A 245 -7.91 9.52 1.14
N ILE A 246 -7.23 9.95 0.08
CA ILE A 246 -5.87 10.49 0.16
C ILE A 246 -5.96 11.90 0.73
N THR A 247 -5.13 12.20 1.73
CA THR A 247 -5.11 13.50 2.41
C THR A 247 -3.77 14.21 2.23
N ASN A 248 -3.84 15.53 2.07
CA ASN A 248 -2.64 16.37 2.11
C ASN A 248 -2.13 16.50 3.57
N SER A 249 -1.01 17.20 3.74
CA SER A 249 -0.37 17.43 5.05
C SER A 249 -1.30 18.09 6.09
N SER A 250 -2.23 18.95 5.66
CA SER A 250 -3.22 19.57 6.57
C SER A 250 -4.38 18.65 6.94
N GLY A 251 -4.47 17.45 6.35
CA GLY A 251 -5.56 16.50 6.58
C GLY A 251 -6.77 16.72 5.69
N ALA A 252 -6.70 17.62 4.72
CA ALA A 252 -7.76 17.82 3.74
C ALA A 252 -7.72 16.71 2.68
N LEU A 253 -8.89 16.14 2.37
CA LEU A 253 -9.05 15.12 1.34
C LEU A 253 -8.81 15.71 -0.04
N VAL A 254 -8.01 15.00 -0.84
CA VAL A 254 -7.82 15.32 -2.25
C VAL A 254 -9.08 14.95 -3.02
N ARG A 255 -9.52 15.89 -3.87
CA ARG A 255 -10.66 15.71 -4.75
C ARG A 255 -10.17 15.76 -6.18
N LEU A 256 -10.66 14.84 -6.98
CA LEU A 256 -10.44 14.85 -8.42
C LEU A 256 -11.76 15.23 -9.08
N ALA A 257 -11.69 16.07 -10.10
CA ALA A 257 -12.85 16.43 -10.90
C ALA A 257 -12.51 16.25 -12.38
N GLU A 258 -13.52 15.92 -13.16
CA GLU A 258 -13.47 15.96 -14.62
C GLU A 258 -14.76 16.61 -15.12
N GLU A 259 -14.63 17.47 -16.13
CA GLU A 259 -15.73 18.29 -16.63
C GLU A 259 -15.86 18.14 -18.13
N MET A 260 -17.08 18.28 -18.64
CA MET A 260 -17.38 18.21 -20.06
C MET A 260 -18.49 19.19 -20.43
N LYS A 261 -18.23 19.96 -21.50
CA LYS A 261 -19.26 20.71 -22.21
C LYS A 261 -19.83 19.84 -23.33
N LEU A 262 -21.16 19.83 -23.43
CA LEU A 262 -21.93 19.15 -24.45
C LEU A 262 -22.29 20.20 -25.52
N GLU A 263 -21.46 20.31 -26.56
CA GLU A 263 -21.66 21.24 -27.70
C GLU A 263 -22.25 20.49 -28.90
#